data_AF-A0A495AM84-F1
#
_entry.id   AF-A0A495AM84-F1
#
_cell.length_a   1.000
_cell.length_b   1.000
_cell.length_c   1.000
_cell.angle_alpha   90.00
_cell.angle_beta   90.00
_cell.angle_gamma   90.00
#
_symmetry.space_group_name_H-M   'P 1'
#
loop_
_entity.id
_entity.type
_entity.pdbx_description
1 polymer ?
#
loop_
_entity_poly.entity_id
_entity_poly.type
_entity_poly.pdbx_seq_one_letter_code
_entity_poly.pdbx_strand_id
1 'polypeptide(L)'
;MAVTKLVLVRHGESQWNNENRFTGWYDVDLSEKGKTEAKAAGQLLKDEGYSFDFAYTSVLKRAIHTLWNILDELDQAWLPVEKSWKLNERHYGALQGLNKAETAEKYGDEQVKQWRRGFAVTPPELTRDDERFPGHDPRYASLSDKELPTTESLALTIDRVIPYWNETILPRMKSGERVIVAAHGNSLRALVKYLDNMSEEEILELNIPTGVPLVYEFDENFKPLKHYYLGNADEIAAKAAAVANQGKAK
;
A
#
# COMPACT_ATOMS: atom_id res chain seq x y z
N MET A 1 -7.06 -6.67 30.01
CA MET A 1 -5.91 -6.30 29.16
C MET A 1 -6.43 -5.34 28.11
N ALA A 2 -5.88 -4.14 28.05
CA ALA A 2 -6.27 -3.17 27.04
C ALA A 2 -5.71 -3.63 25.68
N VAL A 3 -6.55 -3.64 24.65
CA VAL A 3 -6.16 -4.03 23.29
C VAL A 3 -6.12 -2.79 22.42
N THR A 4 -4.98 -2.53 21.80
CA THR A 4 -4.84 -1.44 20.83
C THR A 4 -5.10 -1.96 19.43
N LYS A 5 -5.86 -1.21 18.62
CA LYS A 5 -6.18 -1.59 17.23
C LYS A 5 -5.49 -0.66 16.23
N LEU A 6 -4.99 -1.25 15.16
CA LEU A 6 -4.52 -0.58 13.95
C LEU A 6 -5.34 -1.04 12.77
N VAL A 7 -5.76 -0.12 11.90
CA VAL A 7 -6.41 -0.47 10.64
C VAL A 7 -5.50 -0.13 9.47
N LEU A 8 -5.22 -1.13 8.64
CA LEU A 8 -4.50 -0.97 7.38
C LEU A 8 -5.49 -1.13 6.23
N VAL A 9 -5.45 -0.25 5.23
CA VAL A 9 -6.28 -0.38 4.03
C VAL A 9 -5.45 -0.11 2.79
N ARG A 10 -5.40 -1.09 1.89
CA ARG A 10 -4.85 -0.88 0.55
C ARG A 10 -5.86 -0.06 -0.24
N HIS A 11 -5.37 0.91 -1.01
CA HIS A 11 -6.22 1.68 -1.93
C HIS A 11 -7.11 0.78 -2.80
N GLY A 12 -8.29 1.30 -3.17
CA GLY A 12 -9.18 0.64 -4.13
C GLY A 12 -8.52 0.52 -5.52
N GLU A 13 -9.11 -0.25 -6.43
CA GLU A 13 -8.61 -0.42 -7.79
C GLU A 13 -8.25 0.94 -8.46
N SER A 14 -7.03 1.06 -8.98
CA SER A 14 -6.62 2.22 -9.79
C SER A 14 -6.93 2.03 -11.28
N GLN A 15 -6.96 3.13 -12.04
CA GLN A 15 -7.14 3.05 -13.50
C GLN A 15 -6.10 2.11 -14.14
N TRP A 16 -4.84 2.16 -13.69
CA TRP A 16 -3.78 1.28 -14.20
C TRP A 16 -3.80 -0.14 -13.62
N ASN A 17 -4.48 -0.39 -12.50
CA ASN A 17 -4.78 -1.77 -12.12
C ASN A 17 -5.75 -2.41 -13.11
N ASN A 18 -6.79 -1.67 -13.50
CA ASN A 18 -7.75 -2.09 -14.52
C ASN A 18 -7.10 -2.27 -15.91
N GLU A 19 -6.19 -1.36 -16.30
CA GLU A 19 -5.43 -1.47 -17.56
C GLU A 19 -4.27 -2.47 -17.50
N ASN A 20 -4.06 -3.18 -16.38
CA ASN A 20 -2.95 -4.11 -16.18
C ASN A 20 -1.55 -3.52 -16.39
N ARG A 21 -1.33 -2.27 -15.98
CA ARG A 21 -0.04 -1.55 -16.12
C ARG A 21 0.75 -1.51 -14.82
N PHE A 22 2.07 -1.41 -14.93
CA PHE A 22 2.93 -1.11 -13.78
C PHE A 22 2.78 0.35 -13.38
N THR A 23 2.46 0.61 -12.11
CA THR A 23 2.19 1.97 -11.62
C THR A 23 3.37 2.57 -10.87
N GLY A 24 3.74 1.97 -9.74
CA GLY A 24 4.76 2.54 -8.86
C GLY A 24 4.39 3.93 -8.37
N TRP A 25 5.30 4.88 -8.51
CA TRP A 25 5.09 6.26 -8.07
C TRP A 25 4.33 7.12 -9.07
N TYR A 26 4.00 6.59 -10.25
CA TYR A 26 3.10 7.31 -11.16
C TYR A 26 1.75 7.58 -10.48
N ASP A 27 1.30 8.82 -10.56
CA ASP A 27 0.21 9.35 -9.74
C ASP A 27 -1.17 9.22 -10.42
N VAL A 28 -1.50 7.98 -10.78
CA VAL A 28 -2.81 7.60 -11.32
C VAL A 28 -3.88 7.60 -10.24
N ASP A 29 -5.11 7.92 -10.63
CA ASP A 29 -6.27 7.95 -9.74
C ASP A 29 -6.94 6.57 -9.60
N LEU A 30 -7.94 6.50 -8.72
CA LEU A 30 -8.87 5.39 -8.59
C LEU A 30 -9.71 5.22 -9.86
N SER A 31 -10.05 3.98 -10.20
CA SER A 31 -11.16 3.70 -11.13
C SER A 31 -12.50 3.97 -10.44
N GLU A 32 -13.61 3.98 -11.20
CA GLU A 32 -14.94 4.07 -10.58
C GLU A 32 -15.20 2.90 -9.62
N LYS A 33 -14.73 1.70 -9.96
CA LYS A 33 -14.76 0.55 -9.06
C LYS A 33 -13.93 0.80 -7.80
N GLY A 34 -12.73 1.37 -7.93
CA GLY A 34 -11.89 1.70 -6.77
C GLY A 34 -12.51 2.72 -5.83
N LYS A 35 -13.26 3.69 -6.33
CA LYS A 35 -14.05 4.62 -5.50
C LYS A 35 -15.14 3.90 -4.73
N THR A 36 -15.87 2.99 -5.38
CA THR A 36 -16.89 2.15 -4.73
C THR A 36 -16.26 1.25 -3.65
N GLU A 37 -15.09 0.65 -3.93
CA GLU A 37 -14.35 -0.14 -2.93
C GLU A 37 -13.96 0.71 -1.70
N ALA A 38 -13.51 1.95 -1.90
CA ALA A 38 -13.15 2.85 -0.80
C ALA A 38 -14.36 3.22 0.07
N LYS A 39 -15.50 3.55 -0.54
CA LYS A 39 -16.75 3.82 0.19
C LYS A 39 -17.25 2.59 0.94
N ALA A 40 -17.22 1.43 0.30
CA ALA A 40 -17.60 0.18 0.95
C ALA A 40 -16.71 -0.13 2.17
N ALA A 41 -15.41 0.13 2.09
CA ALA A 41 -14.51 0.00 3.23
C ALA A 41 -14.86 0.97 4.38
N GLY A 42 -15.22 2.21 4.06
CA GLY A 42 -15.68 3.20 5.04
C GLY A 42 -16.98 2.80 5.73
N GLN A 43 -17.99 2.38 4.96
CA GLN A 43 -19.26 1.89 5.49
C GLN A 43 -19.06 0.64 6.36
N LEU A 44 -18.22 -0.31 5.94
CA LEU A 44 -17.91 -1.49 6.72
C LEU A 44 -17.23 -1.15 8.05
N LEU A 45 -16.27 -0.22 8.05
CA LEU A 45 -15.65 0.27 9.29
C LEU A 45 -16.68 0.91 10.23
N LYS A 46 -17.62 1.69 9.68
CA LYS A 46 -18.70 2.31 10.43
C LYS A 46 -19.62 1.27 11.08
N ASP A 47 -20.05 0.28 10.31
CA ASP A 47 -20.97 -0.78 10.75
C ASP A 47 -20.34 -1.64 11.86
N GLU A 48 -19.02 -1.86 11.78
CA GLU A 48 -18.22 -2.58 12.79
C GLU A 48 -17.79 -1.68 13.97
N GLY A 49 -18.25 -0.42 14.01
CA GLY A 49 -18.03 0.51 15.13
C GLY A 49 -16.60 1.09 15.22
N TYR A 50 -15.83 1.09 14.14
CA TYR A 50 -14.52 1.71 14.10
C TYR A 50 -14.61 3.22 13.93
N SER A 51 -13.76 3.94 14.66
CA SER A 51 -13.45 5.35 14.44
C SER A 51 -11.99 5.61 14.84
N PHE A 52 -11.43 6.70 14.33
CA PHE A 52 -10.00 6.98 14.41
C PHE A 52 -9.71 8.33 15.06
N ASP A 53 -8.50 8.49 15.55
CA ASP A 53 -7.98 9.74 16.11
C ASP A 53 -6.92 10.37 15.18
N PHE A 54 -6.33 9.56 14.29
CA PHE A 54 -5.34 10.01 13.31
C PHE A 54 -5.30 9.09 12.08
N ALA A 55 -5.00 9.67 10.92
CA ALA A 55 -4.78 8.90 9.69
C ALA A 55 -3.42 9.17 9.03
N TYR A 56 -2.79 8.11 8.54
CA TYR A 56 -1.63 8.20 7.68
C TYR A 56 -1.96 7.76 6.26
N THR A 57 -1.37 8.42 5.27
CA THR A 57 -1.41 7.97 3.88
C THR A 57 -0.13 8.34 3.13
N SER A 58 -0.02 7.87 1.90
CA SER A 58 1.08 8.23 0.99
C SER A 58 0.89 9.62 0.38
N VAL A 59 1.81 10.05 -0.48
CA VAL A 59 1.63 11.27 -1.31
C VAL A 59 1.02 10.98 -2.68
N LEU A 60 0.48 9.77 -2.91
CA LEU A 60 -0.12 9.34 -4.17
C LEU A 60 -1.66 9.36 -4.08
N LYS A 61 -2.31 9.99 -5.06
CA LYS A 61 -3.72 10.36 -5.01
C LYS A 61 -4.66 9.19 -4.81
N ARG A 62 -4.39 8.01 -5.38
CA ARG A 62 -5.23 6.82 -5.19
C ARG A 62 -5.38 6.38 -3.74
N ALA A 63 -4.33 6.52 -2.93
CA ALA A 63 -4.39 6.20 -1.50
C ALA A 63 -5.03 7.34 -0.71
N ILE A 64 -4.73 8.59 -1.06
CA ILE A 64 -5.34 9.78 -0.46
C ILE A 64 -6.86 9.78 -0.69
N HIS A 65 -7.32 9.57 -1.91
CA HIS A 65 -8.72 9.50 -2.27
C HIS A 65 -9.41 8.28 -1.65
N THR A 66 -8.72 7.15 -1.48
CA THR A 66 -9.27 6.03 -0.70
C THR A 66 -9.52 6.47 0.74
N LEU A 67 -8.54 7.11 1.38
CA LEU A 67 -8.69 7.61 2.75
C LEU A 67 -9.83 8.63 2.85
N TRP A 68 -9.93 9.59 1.93
CA TRP A 68 -11.00 10.58 1.94
C TRP A 68 -12.39 9.96 1.86
N ASN A 69 -12.61 9.03 0.93
CA ASN A 69 -13.89 8.32 0.86
C ASN A 69 -14.19 7.55 2.15
N ILE A 70 -13.18 6.91 2.77
CA ILE A 70 -13.37 6.22 4.05
C ILE A 70 -13.76 7.21 5.16
N LEU A 71 -13.06 8.34 5.27
CA LEU A 71 -13.32 9.34 6.29
C LEU A 71 -14.68 10.02 6.10
N ASP A 72 -15.14 10.22 4.87
CA ASP A 72 -16.47 10.75 4.57
C ASP A 72 -17.58 9.81 5.06
N GLU A 73 -17.48 8.50 4.79
CA GLU A 73 -18.47 7.51 5.26
C GLU A 73 -18.50 7.41 6.80
N LEU A 74 -17.34 7.57 7.44
CA LEU A 74 -17.18 7.58 8.90
C LEU A 74 -17.61 8.90 9.57
N ASP A 75 -17.93 9.94 8.80
CA ASP A 75 -18.17 11.31 9.30
C ASP A 75 -16.95 11.87 10.09
N GLN A 76 -15.74 11.55 9.60
CA GLN A 76 -14.45 11.94 10.17
C GLN A 76 -13.58 12.73 9.17
N ALA A 77 -14.17 13.47 8.25
CA ALA A 77 -13.43 14.31 7.29
C ALA A 77 -12.52 15.36 7.97
N TRP A 78 -12.81 15.70 9.23
CA TRP A 78 -12.05 16.63 10.08
C TRP A 78 -10.80 16.01 10.72
N LEU A 79 -10.60 14.69 10.57
CA LEU A 79 -9.52 13.97 11.23
C LEU A 79 -8.14 14.50 10.78
N PRO A 80 -7.16 14.64 11.69
CA PRO A 80 -5.79 14.92 11.31
C PRO A 80 -5.25 13.85 10.35
N VAL A 81 -4.66 14.29 9.23
CA VAL A 81 -4.07 13.41 8.21
C VAL A 81 -2.63 13.79 7.91
N GLU A 82 -1.71 12.84 8.06
CA GLU A 82 -0.32 12.98 7.64
C GLU A 82 -0.07 12.20 6.35
N LYS A 83 0.57 12.87 5.37
CA LYS A 83 0.93 12.29 4.07
C LYS A 83 2.43 12.17 3.98
N SER A 84 2.94 10.99 3.67
CA SER A 84 4.38 10.75 3.61
C SER A 84 4.77 9.89 2.42
N TRP A 85 5.82 10.30 1.69
CA TRP A 85 6.39 9.52 0.60
C TRP A 85 6.92 8.16 1.07
N LYS A 86 7.28 8.03 2.36
CA LYS A 86 7.72 6.77 2.95
C LYS A 86 6.64 5.69 2.90
N LEU A 87 5.36 6.06 2.74
CA LEU A 87 4.24 5.14 2.54
C LEU A 87 3.87 4.91 1.07
N ASN A 88 4.57 5.51 0.09
CA ASN A 88 4.33 5.28 -1.33
C ASN A 88 4.45 3.80 -1.71
N GLU A 89 3.83 3.44 -2.83
CA GLU A 89 4.05 2.14 -3.48
C GLU A 89 5.54 1.93 -3.79
N ARG A 90 5.96 0.69 -4.03
CA ARG A 90 7.30 0.41 -4.57
C ARG A 90 7.50 1.09 -5.93
N HIS A 91 8.61 1.81 -6.10
CA HIS A 91 8.99 2.42 -7.37
C HIS A 91 9.33 1.34 -8.41
N TYR A 92 8.63 1.32 -9.54
CA TYR A 92 8.79 0.27 -10.56
C TYR A 92 9.86 0.60 -11.62
N GLY A 93 10.60 1.69 -11.43
CA GLY A 93 11.64 2.13 -12.34
C GLY A 93 11.14 2.32 -13.76
N ALA A 94 11.91 1.86 -14.75
CA ALA A 94 11.56 1.97 -16.16
C ALA A 94 10.31 1.19 -16.57
N LEU A 95 9.82 0.26 -15.73
CA LEU A 95 8.58 -0.46 -16.01
C LEU A 95 7.33 0.42 -15.84
N GLN A 96 7.42 1.56 -15.14
CA GLN A 96 6.27 2.44 -14.89
C GLN A 96 5.60 2.87 -16.21
N GLY A 97 4.31 2.57 -16.33
CA GLY A 97 3.49 2.84 -17.51
C GLY A 97 3.41 1.69 -18.52
N LEU A 98 4.26 0.66 -18.43
CA LEU A 98 4.20 -0.50 -19.33
C LEU A 98 3.07 -1.45 -18.93
N ASN A 99 2.44 -2.10 -19.93
CA ASN A 99 1.50 -3.18 -19.70
C ASN A 99 2.23 -4.44 -19.20
N LYS A 100 1.70 -5.10 -18.18
CA LYS A 100 2.34 -6.27 -17.56
C LYS A 100 2.36 -7.48 -18.49
N ALA A 101 1.31 -7.69 -19.29
CA ALA A 101 1.24 -8.83 -20.23
C ALA A 101 2.23 -8.64 -21.37
N GLU A 102 2.25 -7.46 -22.00
CA GLU A 102 3.24 -7.13 -23.05
C GLU A 102 4.69 -7.20 -22.53
N THR A 103 4.91 -6.78 -21.27
CA THR A 103 6.22 -6.91 -20.62
C THR A 103 6.58 -8.38 -20.40
N ALA A 104 5.61 -9.24 -20.05
CA ALA A 104 5.83 -10.67 -19.87
C ALA A 104 6.11 -11.38 -21.21
N GLU A 105 5.44 -10.99 -22.30
CA GLU A 105 5.75 -11.48 -23.65
C GLU A 105 7.18 -11.13 -24.06
N LYS A 106 7.64 -9.92 -23.71
CA LYS A 106 8.98 -9.43 -24.08
C LYS A 106 10.11 -10.00 -23.23
N TYR A 107 9.92 -10.12 -21.92
CA TYR A 107 10.99 -10.47 -20.97
C TYR A 107 10.81 -11.84 -20.29
N GLY A 108 9.67 -12.51 -20.52
CA GLY A 108 9.31 -13.77 -19.89
C GLY A 108 8.54 -13.61 -18.58
N ASP A 109 7.59 -14.52 -18.35
CA ASP A 109 6.72 -14.52 -17.15
C ASP A 109 7.52 -14.58 -15.84
N GLU A 110 8.55 -15.43 -15.76
CA GLU A 110 9.36 -15.57 -14.55
C GLU A 110 10.14 -14.28 -14.25
N GLN A 111 10.70 -13.61 -15.26
CA GLN A 111 11.40 -12.34 -15.04
C GLN A 111 10.44 -11.25 -14.54
N VAL A 112 9.24 -11.17 -15.13
CA VAL A 112 8.20 -10.24 -14.66
C VAL A 112 7.72 -10.59 -13.25
N LYS A 113 7.57 -11.87 -12.92
CA LYS A 113 7.24 -12.34 -11.58
C LYS A 113 8.31 -11.92 -10.58
N GLN A 114 9.60 -12.07 -10.90
CA GLN A 114 10.72 -11.61 -10.07
C GLN A 114 10.66 -10.10 -9.86
N TRP A 115 10.50 -9.29 -10.91
CA TRP A 115 10.33 -7.84 -10.74
C TRP A 115 9.10 -7.48 -9.92
N ARG A 116 8.02 -8.25 -9.98
CA ARG A 116 6.77 -8.01 -9.25
C ARG A 116 6.77 -8.45 -7.80
N ARG A 117 7.48 -9.54 -7.48
CA ARG A 117 7.34 -10.25 -6.20
C ARG A 117 8.67 -10.51 -5.49
N GLY A 118 9.78 -10.53 -6.22
CA GLY A 118 11.11 -10.74 -5.68
C GLY A 118 11.42 -9.78 -4.54
N PHE A 119 12.02 -10.31 -3.48
CA PHE A 119 12.29 -9.56 -2.25
C PHE A 119 13.33 -8.46 -2.49
N ALA A 120 14.52 -8.86 -2.97
CA ALA A 120 15.64 -7.96 -3.23
C ALA A 120 15.81 -7.56 -4.70
N VAL A 121 15.05 -8.17 -5.62
CA VAL A 121 15.17 -7.90 -7.07
C VAL A 121 14.55 -6.54 -7.40
N THR A 122 15.34 -5.68 -8.06
CA THR A 122 14.88 -4.39 -8.58
C THR A 122 14.44 -4.51 -10.04
N PRO A 123 13.36 -3.82 -10.44
CA PRO A 123 13.08 -3.52 -11.84
C PRO A 123 14.21 -2.70 -12.49
N PRO A 124 14.30 -2.66 -13.85
CA PRO A 124 15.24 -1.78 -14.55
C PRO A 124 15.09 -0.32 -14.10
N GLU A 125 16.21 0.36 -13.91
CA GLU A 125 16.26 1.73 -13.38
C GLU A 125 15.80 2.79 -14.37
N LEU A 126 15.22 3.87 -13.86
CA LEU A 126 15.12 5.14 -14.60
C LEU A 126 16.47 5.85 -14.63
N THR A 127 16.73 6.58 -15.71
CA THR A 127 17.75 7.63 -15.70
C THR A 127 17.17 8.92 -15.11
N ARG A 128 18.04 9.82 -14.62
CA ARG A 128 17.60 11.06 -13.94
C ARG A 128 17.07 12.14 -14.88
N ASP A 129 17.26 11.97 -16.18
CA ASP A 129 16.71 12.80 -17.25
C ASP A 129 15.34 12.30 -17.76
N ASP A 130 14.90 11.11 -17.34
CA ASP A 130 13.58 10.58 -17.68
C ASP A 130 12.48 11.42 -17.00
N GLU A 131 11.45 11.81 -17.76
CA GLU A 131 10.32 12.61 -17.25
C GLU A 131 9.63 11.99 -16.02
N ARG A 132 9.73 10.66 -15.86
CA ARG A 132 9.14 9.91 -14.74
C ARG A 132 10.01 9.93 -13.48
N PHE A 133 11.22 10.48 -13.53
CA PHE A 133 12.11 10.55 -12.37
C PHE A 133 11.47 11.42 -11.27
N PRO A 134 11.32 10.90 -10.03
CA PRO A 134 10.64 11.64 -8.95
C PRO A 134 11.23 13.02 -8.64
N GLY A 135 12.52 13.26 -8.92
CA GLY A 135 13.15 14.56 -8.69
C GLY A 135 12.57 15.71 -9.53
N HIS A 136 11.76 15.42 -10.54
CA HIS A 136 11.06 16.43 -11.33
C HIS A 136 9.67 16.80 -10.78
N ASP A 137 9.10 16.01 -9.85
CA ASP A 137 7.80 16.30 -9.26
C ASP A 137 7.97 17.15 -7.98
N PRO A 138 7.30 18.31 -7.87
CA PRO A 138 7.46 19.24 -6.76
C PRO A 138 7.11 18.65 -5.38
N ARG A 139 6.30 17.59 -5.32
CA ARG A 139 5.95 16.94 -4.04
C ARG A 139 7.16 16.28 -3.36
N TYR A 140 8.23 16.04 -4.11
CA TYR A 140 9.47 15.44 -3.61
C TYR A 140 10.63 16.43 -3.49
N ALA A 141 10.36 17.73 -3.63
CA ALA A 141 11.41 18.77 -3.67
C ALA A 141 12.29 18.84 -2.40
N SER A 142 11.83 18.30 -1.27
CA SER A 142 12.59 18.25 -0.01
C SER A 142 13.45 16.99 0.15
N LEU A 143 13.36 16.03 -0.76
CA LEU A 143 14.11 14.77 -0.69
C LEU A 143 15.52 14.98 -1.24
N SER A 144 16.48 14.32 -0.61
CA SER A 144 17.85 14.23 -1.12
C SER A 144 17.95 13.30 -2.33
N ASP A 145 19.07 13.41 -3.05
CA ASP A 145 19.37 12.54 -4.20
C ASP A 145 19.38 11.04 -3.86
N LYS A 146 19.64 10.68 -2.60
CA LYS A 146 19.64 9.28 -2.14
C LYS A 146 18.24 8.77 -1.82
N GLU A 147 17.32 9.67 -1.48
CA GLU A 147 15.93 9.34 -1.15
C GLU A 147 15.04 9.26 -2.40
N LEU A 148 15.46 9.88 -3.51
CA LEU A 148 14.75 9.82 -4.79
C LEU A 148 15.09 8.52 -5.52
N PRO A 149 14.17 7.53 -5.59
CA PRO A 149 14.47 6.25 -6.20
C PRO A 149 14.44 6.34 -7.73
N THR A 150 15.38 5.64 -8.38
CA THR A 150 15.29 5.30 -9.81
C THR A 150 14.62 3.94 -10.01
N THR A 151 14.61 3.08 -8.98
CA THR A 151 13.92 1.78 -8.89
C THR A 151 13.85 1.36 -7.42
N GLU A 152 12.96 0.45 -7.06
CA GLU A 152 12.92 -0.14 -5.73
C GLU A 152 12.62 -1.65 -5.80
N SER A 153 13.24 -2.40 -4.88
CA SER A 153 12.81 -3.75 -4.51
C SER A 153 11.85 -3.70 -3.32
N LEU A 154 11.32 -4.85 -2.88
CA LEU A 154 10.54 -4.88 -1.64
C LEU A 154 11.43 -4.59 -0.41
N ALA A 155 12.69 -5.06 -0.42
CA ALA A 155 13.66 -4.76 0.63
C ALA A 155 13.90 -3.25 0.78
N LEU A 156 14.15 -2.52 -0.32
CA LEU A 156 14.31 -1.07 -0.29
C LEU A 156 13.03 -0.34 0.15
N THR A 157 11.86 -0.90 -0.19
CA THR A 157 10.58 -0.36 0.31
C THR A 157 10.47 -0.52 1.84
N ILE A 158 10.91 -1.65 2.39
CA ILE A 158 10.97 -1.90 3.84
C ILE A 158 11.90 -0.89 4.52
N ASP A 159 13.07 -0.63 3.94
CA ASP A 159 14.08 0.27 4.51
C ASP A 159 13.56 1.70 4.74
N ARG A 160 12.55 2.16 3.98
CA ARG A 160 11.89 3.46 4.22
C ARG A 160 10.60 3.37 5.04
N VAL A 161 9.86 2.27 4.96
CA VAL A 161 8.58 2.11 5.67
C VAL A 161 8.79 1.83 7.15
N ILE A 162 9.75 0.98 7.52
CA ILE A 162 9.94 0.54 8.92
C ILE A 162 10.50 1.65 9.81
N PRO A 163 11.44 2.49 9.37
CA PRO A 163 11.80 3.68 10.14
C PRO A 163 10.60 4.59 10.39
N TYR A 164 9.77 4.84 9.38
CA TYR A 164 8.55 5.66 9.53
C TYR A 164 7.53 5.04 10.50
N TRP A 165 7.40 3.71 10.48
CA TRP A 165 6.60 2.99 11.47
C TRP A 165 7.13 3.22 12.89
N ASN A 166 8.43 2.96 13.12
CA ASN A 166 9.02 3.00 14.46
C ASN A 166 9.13 4.43 15.02
N GLU A 167 9.41 5.42 14.17
CA GLU A 167 9.63 6.82 14.57
C GLU A 167 8.35 7.64 14.64
N THR A 168 7.29 7.26 13.92
CA THR A 168 6.11 8.11 13.73
C THR A 168 4.80 7.39 14.03
N ILE A 169 4.50 6.26 13.38
CA ILE A 169 3.20 5.59 13.51
C ILE A 169 3.05 4.91 14.88
N LEU A 170 4.04 4.09 15.28
CA LEU A 170 4.01 3.33 16.53
C LEU A 170 3.99 4.23 17.79
N PRO A 171 4.80 5.31 17.89
CA PRO A 171 4.73 6.23 19.03
C PRO A 171 3.34 6.86 19.21
N ARG A 172 2.66 7.18 18.10
CA ARG A 172 1.29 7.70 18.13
C ARG A 172 0.26 6.66 18.60
N MET A 173 0.41 5.41 18.17
CA MET A 173 -0.43 4.34 18.73
C MET A 173 -0.15 4.13 20.23
N LYS A 174 1.11 4.27 20.66
CA LYS A 174 1.54 4.20 22.07
C LYS A 174 0.97 5.31 22.95
N SER A 175 0.61 6.45 22.39
CA SER A 175 -0.11 7.51 23.12
C SER A 175 -1.61 7.24 23.28
N GLY A 176 -2.11 6.10 22.76
CA GLY A 176 -3.50 5.68 22.86
C GLY A 176 -4.39 6.10 21.68
N GLU A 177 -3.82 6.70 20.63
CA GLU A 177 -4.59 7.11 19.44
C GLU A 177 -4.94 5.89 18.56
N ARG A 178 -6.18 5.87 18.07
CA ARG A 178 -6.66 4.87 17.10
C ARG A 178 -6.24 5.31 15.70
N VAL A 179 -5.38 4.51 15.08
CA VAL A 179 -4.73 4.87 13.81
C VAL A 179 -5.27 4.06 12.65
N ILE A 180 -5.51 4.75 11.53
CA ILE A 180 -5.71 4.14 10.21
C ILE A 180 -4.56 4.49 9.27
N VAL A 181 -4.11 3.52 8.47
CA VAL A 181 -3.11 3.71 7.41
C VAL A 181 -3.70 3.30 6.07
N ALA A 182 -3.95 4.27 5.19
CA ALA A 182 -4.40 4.04 3.83
C ALA A 182 -3.22 4.15 2.85
N ALA A 183 -2.77 3.03 2.28
CA ALA A 183 -1.54 2.98 1.49
C ALA A 183 -1.61 1.99 0.31
N HIS A 184 -0.48 1.36 -0.02
CA HIS A 184 -0.28 0.61 -1.26
C HIS A 184 0.09 -0.84 -0.98
N GLY A 185 0.11 -1.66 -2.04
CA GLY A 185 0.38 -3.08 -1.91
C GLY A 185 1.73 -3.36 -1.24
N ASN A 186 2.84 -2.81 -1.74
CA ASN A 186 4.16 -3.15 -1.22
C ASN A 186 4.52 -2.41 0.08
N SER A 187 4.04 -1.18 0.29
CA SER A 187 4.26 -0.51 1.58
C SER A 187 3.48 -1.18 2.72
N LEU A 188 2.27 -1.70 2.46
CA LEU A 188 1.57 -2.50 3.46
C LEU A 188 2.17 -3.90 3.61
N ARG A 189 2.62 -4.55 2.53
CA ARG A 189 3.38 -5.82 2.64
C ARG A 189 4.65 -5.64 3.48
N ALA A 190 5.38 -4.54 3.31
CA ALA A 190 6.54 -4.22 4.13
C ALA A 190 6.19 -4.17 5.62
N LEU A 191 5.09 -3.50 5.98
CA LEU A 191 4.63 -3.43 7.35
C LEU A 191 4.15 -4.78 7.89
N VAL A 192 3.35 -5.52 7.12
CA VAL A 192 2.86 -6.87 7.49
C VAL A 192 4.02 -7.83 7.70
N LYS A 193 5.02 -7.84 6.80
CA LYS A 193 6.23 -8.66 6.96
C LYS A 193 6.92 -8.40 8.31
N TYR A 194 7.03 -7.13 8.69
CA TYR A 194 7.68 -6.72 9.94
C TYR A 194 6.85 -7.08 11.17
N LEU A 195 5.53 -6.86 11.13
CA LEU A 195 4.64 -7.16 12.26
C LEU A 195 4.52 -8.66 12.52
N ASP A 196 4.40 -9.45 11.46
CA ASP A 196 4.18 -10.90 11.56
C ASP A 196 5.47 -11.71 11.55
N ASN A 197 6.65 -11.04 11.52
CA ASN A 197 7.96 -11.68 11.41
C ASN A 197 8.05 -12.69 10.24
N MET A 198 7.44 -12.35 9.10
CA MET A 198 7.37 -13.25 7.94
C MET A 198 8.74 -13.45 7.29
N SER A 199 8.98 -14.66 6.79
CA SER A 199 10.11 -14.98 5.93
C SER A 199 10.01 -14.28 4.56
N GLU A 200 11.07 -14.36 3.76
CA GLU A 200 11.05 -13.84 2.39
C GLU A 200 10.06 -14.65 1.52
N GLU A 201 10.04 -15.97 1.69
CA GLU A 201 9.15 -16.89 0.98
C GLU A 201 7.67 -16.62 1.31
N GLU A 202 7.34 -16.40 2.58
CA GLU A 202 5.97 -16.11 3.00
C GLU A 202 5.48 -14.78 2.44
N ILE A 203 6.32 -13.72 2.47
CA ILE A 203 5.89 -12.40 1.99
C ILE A 203 5.71 -12.36 0.46
N LEU A 204 6.45 -13.19 -0.29
CA LEU A 204 6.31 -13.33 -1.75
C LEU A 204 4.88 -13.72 -2.14
N GLU A 205 4.27 -14.63 -1.38
CA GLU A 205 2.92 -15.16 -1.62
C GLU A 205 1.79 -14.30 -1.01
N LEU A 206 2.12 -13.37 -0.11
CA LEU A 206 1.11 -12.49 0.49
C LEU A 206 0.45 -11.56 -0.55
N ASN A 207 -0.88 -11.60 -0.58
CA ASN A 207 -1.72 -10.75 -1.42
C ASN A 207 -2.69 -9.95 -0.56
N ILE A 208 -2.42 -8.65 -0.41
CA ILE A 208 -3.32 -7.73 0.29
C ILE A 208 -4.40 -7.27 -0.71
N PRO A 209 -5.68 -7.61 -0.52
CA PRO A 209 -6.78 -7.20 -1.41
C PRO A 209 -7.00 -5.69 -1.41
N THR A 210 -7.55 -5.14 -2.49
CA THR A 210 -7.87 -3.71 -2.61
C THR A 210 -9.15 -3.36 -1.83
N GLY A 211 -9.12 -2.24 -1.10
CA GLY A 211 -10.30 -1.72 -0.40
C GLY A 211 -10.90 -2.66 0.65
N VAL A 212 -10.09 -3.50 1.28
CA VAL A 212 -10.52 -4.33 2.42
C VAL A 212 -9.70 -3.93 3.65
N PRO A 213 -10.36 -3.48 4.74
CA PRO A 213 -9.67 -3.16 5.99
C PRO A 213 -9.03 -4.42 6.61
N LEU A 214 -7.74 -4.35 6.91
CA LEU A 214 -6.97 -5.32 7.69
C LEU A 214 -6.74 -4.76 9.09
N VAL A 215 -7.31 -5.40 10.10
CA VAL A 215 -7.20 -4.98 11.50
C VAL A 215 -6.10 -5.78 12.16
N TYR A 216 -5.21 -5.09 12.88
CA TYR A 216 -4.28 -5.69 13.83
C TYR A 216 -4.70 -5.36 15.25
N GLU A 217 -4.65 -6.36 16.13
CA GLU A 217 -4.79 -6.20 17.58
C GLU A 217 -3.44 -6.38 18.26
N PHE A 218 -3.12 -5.46 19.17
CA PHE A 218 -1.85 -5.42 19.90
C PHE A 218 -2.07 -5.54 21.39
N ASP A 219 -1.11 -6.18 22.06
CA ASP A 219 -1.02 -6.17 23.53
C ASP A 219 -0.46 -4.85 24.08
N GLU A 220 -0.33 -4.77 25.41
CA GLU A 220 0.17 -3.60 26.12
C GLU A 220 1.65 -3.27 25.80
N ASN A 221 2.40 -4.23 25.23
CA ASN A 221 3.77 -4.05 24.77
C ASN A 221 3.86 -3.77 23.26
N PHE A 222 2.72 -3.58 22.59
CA PHE A 222 2.62 -3.39 21.14
C PHE A 222 3.18 -4.56 20.34
N LYS A 223 3.05 -5.78 20.87
CA LYS A 223 3.24 -7.01 20.10
C LYS A 223 1.92 -7.41 19.43
N PRO A 224 1.92 -7.75 18.12
CA PRO A 224 0.74 -8.31 17.47
C PRO A 224 0.22 -9.56 18.18
N LEU A 225 -1.07 -9.56 18.46
CA LEU A 225 -1.82 -10.70 19.01
C LEU A 225 -2.50 -11.50 17.91
N LYS A 226 -3.16 -10.79 16.99
CA LYS A 226 -3.82 -11.35 15.81
C LYS A 226 -4.09 -10.25 14.78
N HIS A 227 -4.36 -10.66 13.55
CA HIS A 227 -4.88 -9.81 12.51
C HIS A 227 -6.08 -10.47 11.81
N TYR A 228 -6.96 -9.67 11.21
CA TYR A 228 -8.10 -10.19 10.45
C TYR A 228 -8.59 -9.12 9.46
N TYR A 229 -9.12 -9.58 8.32
CA TYR A 229 -9.83 -8.70 7.41
C TYR A 229 -11.27 -8.50 7.89
N LEU A 230 -11.82 -7.30 7.73
CA LEU A 230 -13.25 -7.05 7.90
C LEU A 230 -14.00 -7.41 6.62
N GLY A 231 -15.22 -7.94 6.76
CA GLY A 231 -16.15 -8.22 5.67
C GLY A 231 -16.36 -9.70 5.38
N ASN A 232 -16.96 -9.99 4.22
CA ASN A 232 -17.30 -11.35 3.81
C ASN A 232 -16.04 -12.15 3.39
N ALA A 233 -15.81 -13.30 4.01
CA ALA A 233 -14.60 -14.11 3.78
C ALA A 233 -14.44 -14.59 2.33
N ASP A 234 -15.52 -14.97 1.65
CA ASP A 234 -15.48 -15.46 0.26
C ASP A 234 -15.13 -14.34 -0.71
N GLU A 235 -15.70 -13.15 -0.50
CA GLU A 235 -15.38 -11.96 -1.30
C GLU A 235 -13.93 -11.51 -1.09
N ILE A 236 -13.42 -11.58 0.15
CA ILE A 236 -12.04 -11.25 0.49
C ILE A 236 -11.08 -12.23 -0.19
N ALA A 237 -11.37 -13.54 -0.14
CA ALA A 237 -10.58 -14.56 -0.80
C ALA A 237 -10.56 -14.37 -2.32
N ALA A 238 -11.71 -14.05 -2.93
CA ALA A 238 -11.81 -13.74 -4.36
C ALA A 238 -10.99 -12.49 -4.74
N LYS A 239 -11.03 -11.43 -3.93
CA LYS A 239 -10.21 -10.22 -4.13
C LYS A 239 -8.71 -10.50 -3.99
N ALA A 240 -8.30 -11.29 -3.00
CA ALA A 240 -6.90 -11.68 -2.82
C ALA A 240 -6.39 -12.50 -4.03
N ALA A 241 -7.21 -13.42 -4.54
CA ALA A 241 -6.91 -14.17 -5.76
C ALA A 241 -6.84 -13.27 -7.00
N ALA A 242 -7.71 -12.26 -7.11
CA ALA A 242 -7.65 -11.28 -8.19
C ALA A 242 -6.31 -10.51 -8.19
N VAL A 243 -5.79 -10.14 -7.02
CA VAL A 243 -4.46 -9.53 -6.89
C VAL A 243 -3.34 -10.46 -7.34
N ALA A 244 -3.42 -11.76 -7.01
CA ALA A 244 -2.46 -12.75 -7.47
C ALA A 244 -2.45 -12.88 -9.01
N ASN A 245 -3.62 -12.78 -9.64
CA ASN A 245 -3.80 -12.91 -11.08
C ASN A 245 -3.47 -11.65 -11.90
N GLN A 246 -3.31 -10.48 -11.26
CA GLN A 246 -2.80 -9.29 -11.96
C GLN A 246 -1.47 -9.65 -12.65
N GLY A 247 -1.27 -9.24 -13.90
CA GLY A 247 -0.01 -9.45 -14.63
C GLY A 247 0.30 -10.86 -15.12
N LYS A 248 -0.64 -11.82 -15.12
CA LYS A 248 -0.52 -13.03 -15.95
C LYS A 248 -0.84 -12.68 -17.41
N ALA A 249 -0.16 -13.31 -18.36
CA ALA A 249 -0.58 -13.30 -19.76
C ALA A 249 -2.01 -13.89 -19.86
N LYS A 250 -2.85 -13.32 -20.72
CA LYS A 250 -4.19 -13.86 -21.00
C LYS A 250 -4.09 -14.94 -22.07
#